data_AF-A0A2D8F9I1-F1
#
_entry.id   AF-A0A2D8F9I1-F1
#
_cell.length_a   1.000
_cell.length_b   1.000
_cell.length_c   1.000
_cell.angle_alpha   90.00
_cell.angle_beta   90.00
_cell.angle_gamma   90.00
#
_symmetry.space_group_name_H-M   'P 1'
#
loop_
_entity.id
_entity.type
_entity.pdbx_description
1 polymer ?
#
loop_
_entity_poly.entity_id
_entity_poly.type
_entity_poly.pdbx_seq_one_letter_code
_entity_poly.pdbx_strand_id
1 'polypeptide(L)'
;MNSMVDAKAAKSRAKPAAQSVPRGSSIPPHAHCRICQCPVDLKADPRVCKDQECIAELERRETSERRMRTWMLIFFGLFAFTFIGPILLRAVA
;
A
#
# COMPACT_ATOMS: atom_id res chain seq x y z
N MET A 1 -16.55 30.64 23.61
CA MET A 1 -15.51 29.65 23.26
C MET A 1 -14.51 30.28 22.31
N ASN A 2 -13.23 30.36 22.68
CA ASN A 2 -12.07 30.41 21.78
C ASN A 2 -10.84 30.12 22.64
N SER A 3 -10.39 28.86 22.64
CA SER A 3 -9.15 28.46 23.31
C SER A 3 -8.02 28.64 22.31
N MET A 4 -7.34 29.79 22.40
CA MET A 4 -6.18 30.09 21.57
C MET A 4 -4.97 29.43 22.23
N VAL A 5 -4.45 28.37 21.62
CA VAL A 5 -3.22 27.73 22.08
C VAL A 5 -2.02 28.54 21.59
N ASP A 6 -1.21 29.06 22.52
CA ASP A 6 0.00 29.82 22.20
C ASP A 6 0.98 28.96 21.40
N ALA A 7 1.17 29.27 20.12
CA ALA A 7 2.03 28.53 19.21
C ALA A 7 3.47 28.39 19.70
N LYS A 8 3.95 29.33 20.53
CA LYS A 8 5.28 29.28 21.18
C LYS A 8 5.32 28.26 22.33
N ALA A 9 4.25 28.16 23.13
CA ALA A 9 4.13 27.19 24.22
C ALA A 9 3.90 25.76 23.71
N ALA A 10 3.20 25.63 22.57
CA ALA A 10 3.07 24.35 21.87
C ALA A 10 4.42 23.86 21.30
N LYS A 11 5.25 24.76 20.76
CA LYS A 11 6.58 24.41 20.22
C LYS A 11 7.62 24.07 21.29
N SER A 12 7.56 24.67 22.49
CA SER A 12 8.50 24.32 23.58
C SER A 12 8.16 23.00 24.25
N ARG A 13 6.89 22.55 24.18
CA ARG A 13 6.44 21.23 24.66
C ARG A 13 6.55 20.13 23.60
N ALA A 14 6.54 20.50 22.31
CA ALA A 14 6.82 19.58 21.22
C ALA A 14 8.30 19.23 21.21
N LYS A 15 8.66 18.09 21.81
CA LYS A 15 9.95 17.46 21.55
C LYS A 15 10.10 17.33 20.03
N PRO A 16 11.22 17.74 19.41
CA PRO A 16 11.40 17.57 17.98
C PRO A 16 11.26 16.08 17.67
N ALA A 17 10.32 15.73 16.79
CA ALA A 17 9.99 14.36 16.39
C ALA A 17 11.13 13.68 15.59
N ALA A 18 12.37 14.09 15.82
CA ALA A 18 13.57 13.64 15.11
C ALA A 18 14.55 12.86 16.00
N GLN A 19 14.34 12.76 17.31
CA GLN A 19 15.37 12.22 18.23
C GLN A 19 14.89 11.17 19.26
N SER A 20 13.88 10.35 18.95
CA SER A 20 13.51 9.26 19.85
C SER A 20 13.10 7.96 19.18
N VAL A 21 13.71 7.61 18.05
CA VAL A 21 13.81 6.19 17.68
C VAL A 21 15.14 5.70 18.22
N PRO A 22 15.18 4.79 19.21
CA PRO A 22 16.43 4.23 19.68
C PRO A 22 17.07 3.45 18.52
N ARG A 23 18.05 4.08 17.86
CA ARG A 23 18.97 3.40 16.95
C ARG A 23 19.94 2.59 17.81
N GLY A 24 19.52 1.42 18.31
CA GLY A 24 20.39 0.67 19.21
C GLY A 24 19.77 -0.44 20.03
N SER A 25 18.83 -1.20 19.50
CA SER A 25 18.61 -2.55 20.00
C SER A 25 19.40 -3.51 19.10
N SER A 26 20.25 -4.34 19.69
CA SER A 26 21.01 -5.41 19.04
C SER A 26 20.07 -6.53 18.56
N ILE A 27 19.01 -6.18 17.84
CA ILE A 27 18.07 -7.11 17.27
C ILE A 27 18.54 -7.29 15.83
N PRO A 28 18.91 -8.52 15.42
CA PRO A 28 19.29 -8.76 14.05
C PRO A 28 18.15 -8.27 13.14
N PRO A 29 18.47 -7.72 11.95
CA PRO A 29 17.44 -7.34 11.01
C PRO A 29 16.53 -8.56 10.82
N HIS A 30 15.22 -8.35 10.93
CA HIS A 30 14.18 -9.36 10.72
C HIS A 30 13.13 -8.79 9.75
N ALA A 31 12.54 -9.66 8.94
CA ALA A 31 11.37 -9.32 8.15
C ALA A 31 10.12 -9.69 8.96
N HIS A 32 9.03 -8.95 8.81
CA HIS A 32 7.72 -9.38 9.32
C HIS A 32 6.90 -9.96 8.17
N CYS A 33 6.13 -11.00 8.45
CA CYS A 33 5.12 -11.47 7.50
C CYS A 33 4.11 -10.36 7.22
N ARG A 34 3.78 -10.13 5.94
CA ARG A 34 2.80 -9.12 5.52
C ARG A 34 1.37 -9.36 6.03
N ILE A 35 1.06 -10.59 6.46
CA ILE A 35 -0.29 -11.02 6.87
C ILE A 35 -0.33 -11.21 8.39
N CYS A 36 0.49 -12.14 8.91
CA CYS A 36 0.51 -12.55 10.32
C CYS A 36 1.43 -11.70 11.22
N GLN A 37 2.29 -10.86 10.63
CA GLN A 37 3.33 -10.05 11.32
C GLN A 37 4.38 -10.84 12.15
N CYS A 38 4.38 -12.17 12.10
CA CYS A 38 5.41 -13.00 12.71
C CYS A 38 6.81 -12.66 12.15
N PRO A 39 7.88 -12.83 12.94
CA PRO A 39 9.25 -12.65 12.48
C PRO A 39 9.61 -13.73 11.45
N VAL A 40 10.19 -13.30 10.34
CA VAL A 40 10.64 -14.11 9.19
C VAL A 40 12.08 -13.69 8.84
N ASP A 41 12.85 -14.61 8.28
CA ASP A 41 14.19 -14.34 7.78
C ASP A 41 14.16 -13.25 6.69
N LEU A 42 15.20 -12.40 6.63
CA LEU A 42 15.31 -11.35 5.61
C LEU A 42 15.36 -11.88 4.18
N LYS A 43 15.86 -13.11 4.02
CA LYS A 43 16.02 -13.74 2.70
C LYS A 43 14.77 -14.45 2.20
N ALA A 44 13.69 -14.49 2.99
CA ALA A 44 12.45 -15.11 2.56
C ALA A 44 11.74 -14.24 1.52
N ASP A 45 11.70 -14.71 0.28
CA ASP A 45 10.88 -14.17 -0.80
C ASP A 45 9.92 -15.28 -1.27
N PRO A 46 8.59 -15.15 -1.12
CA PRO A 46 7.80 -14.00 -0.63
C PRO A 46 7.90 -13.74 0.89
N ARG A 47 7.68 -12.49 1.31
CA ARG A 47 7.66 -12.04 2.73
C ARG A 47 6.42 -12.52 3.50
N VAL A 48 6.24 -13.83 3.57
CA VAL A 48 5.10 -14.48 4.22
C VAL A 48 5.60 -15.60 5.14
N CYS A 49 4.94 -15.78 6.29
CA CYS A 49 5.20 -16.89 7.20
C CYS A 49 4.89 -18.24 6.50
N LYS A 50 5.53 -19.34 6.91
CA LYS A 50 5.34 -20.68 6.30
C LYS A 50 3.97 -21.31 6.60
N ASP A 51 3.09 -20.59 7.30
CA ASP A 51 1.74 -21.02 7.63
C ASP A 51 0.84 -21.03 6.40
N GLN A 52 0.06 -22.10 6.26
CA GLN A 52 -0.83 -22.32 5.12
C GLN A 52 -1.86 -21.21 4.95
N GLU A 53 -2.36 -20.64 6.05
CA GLU A 53 -3.34 -19.53 6.00
C GLU A 53 -2.75 -18.30 5.31
N CYS A 54 -1.49 -17.99 5.58
CA CYS A 54 -0.84 -16.81 5.03
C CYS A 54 -0.42 -17.02 3.56
N ILE A 55 -0.07 -18.24 3.17
CA ILE A 55 0.19 -18.59 1.76
C ILE A 55 -1.10 -18.49 0.94
N ALA A 56 -2.22 -19.02 1.45
CA ALA A 56 -3.51 -18.96 0.77
C ALA A 56 -4.03 -17.52 0.61
N GLU A 57 -3.83 -16.66 1.61
CA GLU A 57 -4.19 -15.25 1.53
C GLU A 57 -3.29 -14.48 0.55
N LEU A 58 -2.00 -14.83 0.44
CA LEU A 58 -1.12 -14.27 -0.58
C LEU A 58 -1.60 -14.62 -1.99
N GLU A 59 -1.93 -15.89 -2.24
CA GLU A 59 -2.45 -16.36 -3.53
C GLU A 59 -3.79 -15.67 -3.90
N ARG A 60 -4.70 -15.52 -2.94
CA ARG A 60 -5.94 -14.75 -3.13
C ARG A 60 -5.66 -13.29 -3.51
N ARG A 61 -4.68 -12.65 -2.87
CA ARG A 61 -4.33 -11.27 -3.19
C ARG A 61 -3.72 -11.14 -4.57
N GLU A 62 -2.81 -12.04 -4.97
CA GLU A 62 -2.21 -12.01 -6.30
C GLU A 62 -3.26 -12.20 -7.41
N THR A 63 -4.15 -13.17 -7.22
CA THR A 63 -5.23 -13.43 -8.20
C THR A 63 -6.22 -12.27 -8.26
N SER A 64 -6.55 -11.66 -7.13
CA SER A 64 -7.40 -10.46 -7.07
C SER A 64 -6.75 -9.26 -7.74
N GLU A 65 -5.45 -9.03 -7.53
CA GLU A 65 -4.73 -7.91 -8.16
C GLU A 65 -4.64 -8.08 -9.69
N ARG A 66 -4.30 -9.30 -10.16
CA ARG A 66 -4.30 -9.62 -11.60
C ARG A 66 -5.69 -9.41 -12.19
N ARG A 67 -6.73 -9.90 -11.50
CA ARG A 67 -8.12 -9.70 -11.90
C ARG A 67 -8.45 -8.20 -11.99
N MET A 68 -8.18 -7.41 -10.95
CA MET A 68 -8.46 -5.98 -10.93
C MET A 68 -7.78 -5.25 -12.10
N ARG A 69 -6.52 -5.59 -12.39
CA ARG A 69 -5.78 -5.04 -13.53
C ARG A 69 -6.46 -5.37 -14.87
N THR A 70 -6.86 -6.62 -15.06
CA THR A 70 -7.58 -7.06 -16.27
C THR A 70 -8.92 -6.35 -16.42
N TRP A 71 -9.71 -6.27 -15.35
CA TRP A 71 -11.00 -5.58 -15.37
C TRP A 71 -10.87 -4.09 -15.66
N MET A 72 -9.82 -3.44 -15.13
CA MET A 72 -9.53 -2.04 -15.42
C MET A 72 -9.26 -1.82 -16.91
N LEU A 73 -8.45 -2.67 -17.55
CA LEU A 73 -8.18 -2.59 -18.99
C LEU A 73 -9.44 -2.82 -19.83
N ILE A 74 -10.26 -3.81 -19.47
CA ILE A 74 -11.53 -4.07 -20.16
C ILE A 74 -12.47 -2.86 -20.03
N PHE A 75 -12.64 -2.33 -18.82
CA PHE A 75 -13.51 -1.20 -18.56
C PHE A 75 -13.09 0.03 -19.36
N PHE A 76 -11.81 0.39 -19.33
CA PHE A 76 -11.32 1.53 -20.12
C PHE A 76 -11.38 1.28 -21.62
N GLY A 77 -11.13 0.05 -22.08
CA GLY A 77 -11.27 -0.30 -23.50
C GLY A 77 -12.70 -0.16 -24.01
N LEU A 78 -13.67 -0.69 -23.25
CA LEU A 78 -15.10 -0.57 -23.57
C LEU A 78 -15.57 0.89 -23.53
N PHE A 79 -15.17 1.63 -22.50
CA PHE A 79 -15.49 3.05 -22.37
C PHE A 79 -14.91 3.86 -23.52
N ALA A 80 -13.63 3.66 -23.86
CA ALA A 80 -13.02 4.33 -25.00
C ALA A 80 -13.72 3.97 -26.31
N PHE A 81 -14.08 2.70 -26.52
CA PHE A 81 -14.78 2.29 -27.73
C PHE A 81 -16.16 2.94 -27.87
N THR A 82 -16.96 2.98 -26.81
CA THR A 82 -18.32 3.54 -26.87
C THR A 82 -18.35 5.06 -26.96
N PHE A 83 -17.42 5.76 -26.31
CA PHE A 83 -17.40 7.22 -26.31
C PHE A 83 -16.51 7.80 -27.42
N ILE A 84 -15.32 7.25 -27.64
CA ILE A 84 -14.35 7.75 -28.63
C ILE A 84 -14.61 7.16 -30.02
N GLY A 85 -15.07 5.91 -30.11
CA GLY A 85 -15.40 5.25 -31.39
C GLY A 85 -16.36 6.05 -32.30
N PRO A 86 -17.53 6.52 -31.83
CA PRO A 86 -18.44 7.30 -32.67
C PRO A 86 -17.90 8.70 -33.01
N ILE A 87 -17.04 9.28 -32.16
CA ILE A 87 -16.37 10.55 -32.46
C ILE A 87 -15.37 10.37 -33.60
N LEU A 88 -14.56 9.31 -33.55
CA LEU A 88 -13.59 8.99 -34.60
C LEU A 88 -14.29 8.61 -35.91
N LEU A 89 -15.36 7.83 -35.85
CA LEU A 89 -16.13 7.45 -37.04
C LEU A 89 -16.68 8.69 -37.77
N ARG A 90 -17.13 9.70 -37.02
CA ARG A 90 -17.59 11.00 -37.58
C ARG A 90 -16.47 11.93 -38.02
N ALA A 91 -15.24 11.74 -37.54
CA ALA A 91 -14.10 12.52 -37.96
C ALA A 91 -13.46 11.98 -39.26
N VAL A 92 -13.70 10.70 -39.57
CA VAL A 92 -13.14 10.01 -40.74
C VAL A 92 -14.16 9.86 -41.88
N ALA A 93 -15.47 9.82 -41.57
CA ALA A 93 -16.56 9.86 -42.55
C ALA A 93 -16.94 11.29 -42.92
#